data_AF-A0A0K8MH71-F1
#
_entry.id   AF-A0A0K8MH71-F1
#
_cell.length_a   1.000
_cell.length_b   1.000
_cell.length_c   1.000
_cell.angle_alpha   90.00
_cell.angle_beta   90.00
_cell.angle_gamma   90.00
#
_symmetry.space_group_name_H-M   'P 1'
#
loop_
_entity.id
_entity.type
_entity.pdbx_description
1 polymer ?
#
loop_
_entity_poly.entity_id
_entity_poly.type
_entity_poly.pdbx_seq_one_letter_code
_entity_poly.pdbx_strand_id
1 'polypeptide(L)' 'MIIHENDVVRLKDGRTTVIANVLSNGFYLAEFVADNNLGDEPTGYEEIEKSDIEEITYHAKC' A
#
# COMPACT_ATOMS: atom_id res chain seq x y z
N MET A 1 -14.31 2.53 -2.72
CA MET A 1 -13.14 2.23 -1.88
C MET A 1 -12.46 3.53 -1.48
N ILE A 2 -12.33 3.77 -0.18
CA ILE A 2 -11.59 4.89 0.41
C ILE A 2 -10.36 4.25 1.05
N ILE A 3 -9.18 4.77 0.74
CA ILE A 3 -7.88 4.25 1.18
C ILE A 3 -7.21 5.37 1.95
N HIS A 4 -6.66 5.02 3.11
CA HIS A 4 -5.98 5.92 4.03
C HIS A 4 -4.49 5.60 4.07
N GLU A 5 -3.72 6.52 4.60
CA GLU A 5 -2.34 6.25 4.98
C GLU A 5 -2.30 5.12 6.03
N ASN A 6 -1.27 4.28 5.94
CA ASN A 6 -1.07 3.06 6.72
C ASN A 6 -2.08 1.93 6.45
N ASP A 7 -2.91 2.06 5.41
CA ASP A 7 -3.70 0.93 4.92
C ASP A 7 -2.77 -0.11 4.29
N VAL A 8 -2.98 -1.38 4.64
CA VAL A 8 -2.36 -2.50 3.94
C VAL A 8 -3.31 -2.90 2.83
N VAL A 9 -2.79 -2.93 1.61
CA VAL A 9 -3.55 -3.23 0.41
C VAL A 9 -2.93 -4.39 -0.35
N ARG A 10 -3.77 -5.14 -1.04
CA ARG A 10 -3.36 -6.13 -2.02
C ARG A 10 -3.52 -5.55 -3.42
N LEU A 11 -2.45 -5.62 -4.21
CA LEU A 11 -2.42 -5.21 -5.60
C LEU A 11 -2.90 -6.36 -6.50
N LYS A 12 -3.39 -6.03 -7.70
CA LYS A 12 -3.87 -6.98 -8.71
C LYS A 12 -2.79 -7.95 -9.21
N ASP A 13 -1.52 -7.58 -9.09
CA ASP A 13 -0.38 -8.47 -9.40
C ASP A 13 -0.09 -9.48 -8.27
N GLY A 14 -0.85 -9.43 -7.17
CA GLY A 14 -0.75 -10.30 -6.01
C GLY A 14 0.21 -9.81 -4.93
N ARG A 15 0.92 -8.69 -5.12
CA ARG A 15 1.77 -8.08 -4.09
C ARG A 15 0.93 -7.47 -2.97
N THR A 16 1.44 -7.53 -1.75
CA THR A 16 0.90 -6.80 -0.60
C THR A 16 1.83 -5.64 -0.28
N THR A 17 1.28 -4.46 -0.07
CA THR A 17 2.04 -3.24 0.24
C THR A 17 1.29 -2.38 1.26
N VAL A 18 1.99 -1.46 1.90
CA VAL A 18 1.41 -0.49 2.84
C VAL A 18 1.36 0.87 2.16
N ILE A 19 0.23 1.56 2.26
CA ILE A 19 0.09 2.92 1.73
C ILE A 19 0.81 3.89 2.66
N ALA A 20 2.02 4.32 2.28
CA ALA A 20 2.79 5.31 3.02
C ALA A 20 2.26 6.73 2.83
N ASN A 21 1.62 7.03 1.69
CA ASN A 21 0.99 8.34 1.48
C ASN A 21 -0.13 8.29 0.44
N VAL A 22 -1.16 9.12 0.63
CA VAL A 22 -2.22 9.33 -0.37
C VAL A 22 -1.87 10.56 -1.21
N LEU A 23 -1.49 10.34 -2.46
CA LEU A 23 -1.13 11.41 -3.38
C LEU A 23 -2.38 11.98 -4.09
N SER A 24 -2.22 13.14 -4.72
CA SER A 24 -3.28 13.72 -5.55
C SER A 24 -3.54 12.88 -6.81
N ASN A 25 -4.71 13.05 -7.42
CA ASN A 25 -5.08 12.45 -8.72
C ASN A 25 -5.22 10.91 -8.73
N GLY A 26 -5.39 10.27 -7.57
CA GLY A 26 -5.66 8.83 -7.49
C GLY A 26 -4.41 7.94 -7.51
N PHE A 27 -3.26 8.51 -7.19
CA PHE A 27 -2.02 7.78 -6.95
C PHE A 27 -1.76 7.64 -5.45
N TYR A 28 -0.98 6.64 -5.08
CA TYR A 28 -0.54 6.38 -3.72
C TYR A 28 0.95 6.11 -3.71
N LEU A 29 1.64 6.60 -2.68
CA LEU A 29 2.99 6.16 -2.39
C LEU A 29 2.88 4.90 -1.53
N ALA A 30 3.42 3.80 -2.03
CA ALA A 30 3.31 2.48 -1.43
C ALA A 30 4.68 1.97 -1.00
N GLU A 31 4.75 1.44 0.21
CA GLU A 31 5.95 0.91 0.84
C GLU A 31 6.05 -0.60 0.61
N PHE A 32 7.15 -1.04 0.00
CA PHE A 32 7.40 -2.45 -0.27
C PHE A 32 8.39 -2.99 0.73
N VAL A 33 7.94 -3.99 1.48
CA VAL A 33 8.81 -4.77 2.37
C VAL A 33 9.18 -6.05 1.63
N ALA A 34 10.47 -6.24 1.37
CA ALA A 34 10.93 -7.55 0.89
C ALA A 34 10.64 -8.56 2.00
N ASP A 35 10.05 -9.68 1.62
CA ASP A 35 9.84 -10.85 2.49
C ASP A 35 8.84 -10.69 3.65
N ASN A 36 7.57 -10.33 3.38
CA ASN A 36 6.40 -10.58 4.26
C ASN A 36 6.49 -10.19 5.76
N ASN A 37 7.56 -9.54 6.19
CA ASN A 37 7.82 -9.12 7.55
C ASN A 37 7.36 -7.68 7.67
N LEU A 38 6.07 -7.50 7.99
CA LEU A 38 5.52 -6.21 8.39
C LEU A 38 6.21 -5.77 9.69
N GLY A 39 7.33 -5.06 9.57
CA GLY A 39 8.21 -4.67 10.67
C GLY A 39 9.68 -4.47 10.29
N ASP A 40 10.12 -4.99 9.14
CA ASP A 40 11.45 -4.72 8.59
C ASP A 40 11.46 -3.38 7.83
N GLU A 41 12.66 -2.81 7.64
CA GLU A 41 12.82 -1.54 6.93
C GLU A 41 12.29 -1.63 5.48
N PRO A 42 11.68 -0.55 4.96
CA PRO A 42 11.24 -0.49 3.59
C PRO A 42 12.39 -0.81 2.63
N THR A 43 12.15 -1.78 1.74
CA THR A 43 13.07 -2.04 0.64
C THR A 43 12.92 -1.03 -0.50
N GLY A 44 11.81 -0.30 -0.53
CA GLY A 44 11.59 0.82 -1.43
C GLY A 44 10.19 1.40 -1.35
N TYR A 45 10.02 2.53 -2.02
CA TYR A 45 8.72 3.17 -2.26
C TYR A 45 8.42 3.16 -3.76
N GLU A 46 7.20 2.85 -4.13
CA GLU A 46 6.71 2.90 -5.52
C GLU A 46 5.41 3.71 -5.54
N GLU A 47 5.19 4.47 -6.61
CA GLU A 47 3.89 5.06 -6.88
C GLU A 47 2.98 4.01 -7.51
N ILE A 48 1.80 3.80 -6.94
CA ILE A 48 0.78 2.88 -7.46
C ILE A 48 -0.51 3.63 -7.77
N GLU A 49 -1.23 3.19 -8.80
CA GLU A 49 -2.53 3.76 -9.13
C GLU A 49 -3.65 3.13 -8.31
N LYS A 50 -4.70 3.90 -8.05
CA LYS A 50 -5.93 3.37 -7.43
C LYS A 50 -6.52 2.18 -8.18
N SER A 51 -6.35 2.16 -9.51
CA SER A 51 -6.80 1.08 -10.38
C SER A 51 -6.05 -0.24 -10.12
N ASP A 52 -4.86 -0.20 -9.54
CA ASP A 52 -4.02 -1.39 -9.31
C ASP A 52 -4.37 -2.09 -8.01
N ILE A 53 -5.15 -1.44 -7.14
CA ILE A 53 -5.54 -1.97 -5.84
C ILE A 53 -6.75 -2.89 -6.00
N GLU A 54 -6.59 -4.14 -5.59
CA GLU A 54 -7.63 -5.17 -5.62
C GLU A 54 -8.51 -5.09 -4.36
N GLU A 55 -7.88 -5.08 -3.18
CA GLU A 55 -8.57 -5.02 -1.89
C GLU A 55 -7.74 -4.34 -0.79
N ILE A 56 -8.42 -3.88 0.26
CA ILE A 56 -7.77 -3.43 1.51
C ILE A 56 -7.75 -4.64 2.45
N THR A 57 -6.56 -5.14 2.77
CA THR A 57 -6.38 -6.33 3.62
C THR A 57 -6.35 -5.98 5.10
N TYR A 58 -5.89 -4.78 5.46
CA TYR A 58 -5.92 -4.29 6.84
C TYR A 58 -6.02 -2.76 6.87
N HIS A 59 -6.85 -2.25 7.77
CA HIS A 59 -6.98 -0.82 8.05
C HIS A 59 -6.41 -0.55 9.44
N ALA A 60 -5.29 0.15 9.51
CA ALA A 60 -4.73 0.56 10.80
C ALA A 60 -5.67 1.61 11.41
N LYS A 61 -6.37 1.27 12.52
CA LYS A 61 -7.07 2.27 13.32
C LYS A 61 -6.01 3.13 14.03
N CYS A 62 -5.96 4.41 13.69
CA CYS A 62 -5.25 5.42 14.49
C CYS A 62 -5.66 5.37 15.96
#